data_AF-A0A0N1CT22-F1
#
_entry.id   AF-A0A0N1CT22-F1
#
_cell.length_a   1.000
_cell.length_b   1.000
_cell.length_c   1.000
_cell.angle_alpha   90.00
_cell.angle_beta   90.00
_cell.angle_gamma   90.00
#
_symmetry.space_group_name_H-M   'P 1'
#
loop_
_entity.id
_entity.type
_entity.pdbx_description
1 polymer ?
#
loop_
_entity_poly.entity_id
_entity_poly.type
_entity_poly.pdbx_seq_one_letter_code
_entity_poly.pdbx_strand_id
1 'polypeptide(L)' 'MYLVIVVSIVRAVRRRADTTQLERTVWTVAAVLFPLGAGAVWLLLGPHPLGLRIDHEQD' A
#
# COMPACT_ATOMS: atom_id res chain seq x y z
N MET A 1 -6.02 -11.39 -6.95
CA MET A 1 -5.90 -10.06 -7.59
C MET A 1 -4.74 -9.23 -7.02
N TYR A 2 -4.60 -9.11 -5.70
CA TYR A 2 -3.54 -8.32 -5.04
C TYR A 2 -2.11 -8.65 -5.50
N LEU A 3 -1.74 -9.94 -5.49
CA LEU A 3 -0.44 -10.41 -5.98
C LEU A 3 -0.19 -10.04 -7.45
N VAL A 4 -1.23 -10.06 -8.30
CA VAL A 4 -1.11 -9.72 -9.72
C VAL A 4 -0.76 -8.24 -9.89
N ILE A 5 -1.35 -7.35 -9.08
CA ILE A 5 -1.07 -5.91 -9.13
C ILE A 5 0.38 -5.65 -8.70
N VAL A 6 0.80 -6.21 -7.57
CA VAL A 6 2.17 -6.05 -7.05
C VAL A 6 3.20 -6.60 -8.05
N VAL A 7 2.98 -7.79 -8.60
CA VAL A 7 3.88 -8.39 -9.61
C VAL A 7 3.92 -7.55 -10.89
N SER A 8 2.80 -6.97 -11.31
CA SER A 8 2.73 -6.11 -12.50
C SER A 8 3.53 -4.81 -12.32
N ILE A 9 3.41 -4.17 -11.14
CA ILE A 9 4.18 -2.97 -10.78
C ILE A 9 5.68 -3.30 -10.72
N VAL A 10 6.06 -4.38 -10.03
CA VAL A 10 7.46 -4.82 -9.95
C VAL A 10 8.00 -5.15 -11.35
N ARG A 11 7.21 -5.79 -12.21
CA ARG A 11 7.59 -6.09 -13.60
C ARG A 11 7.76 -4.83 -14.44
N ALA A 12 6.92 -3.81 -14.24
CA ALA A 12 7.04 -2.51 -14.91
C ALA A 12 8.30 -1.75 -14.47
N VAL A 13 8.56 -1.68 -13.15
CA VAL A 13 9.81 -1.11 -12.58
C VAL A 13 11.02 -1.88 -13.11
N ARG A 14 10.92 -3.21 -13.22
CA ARG A 14 12.00 -4.03 -13.76
C ARG A 14 12.24 -3.84 -15.26
N ARG A 15 11.22 -3.50 -16.06
CA ARG A 15 11.39 -3.27 -17.50
C ARG A 15 11.90 -1.88 -17.85
N ARG A 16 11.97 -0.97 -16.89
CA ARG A 16 12.57 0.35 -17.08
C ARG A 16 14.10 0.20 -17.16
N ALA A 17 14.65 0.39 -18.37
CA ALA A 17 16.06 0.17 -18.68
C ALA A 17 16.98 1.29 -18.16
N ASP A 18 16.43 2.48 -17.89
CA ASP A 18 17.19 3.69 -17.53
C ASP A 18 17.39 3.91 -16.02
N THR A 19 17.05 2.92 -15.18
CA THR A 19 17.11 3.07 -13.73
C THR A 19 18.34 2.36 -13.16
N THR A 20 19.07 3.03 -12.26
CA THR A 20 20.22 2.41 -11.59
C THR A 20 19.76 1.29 -10.64
N GLN A 21 20.64 0.33 -10.33
CA GLN A 21 20.30 -0.82 -9.47
C GLN A 21 19.74 -0.39 -8.10
N LEU A 22 20.27 0.71 -7.54
CA LEU A 22 19.77 1.30 -6.30
C LEU A 22 18.31 1.75 -6.46
N GLU A 23 18.05 2.53 -7.50
CA GLU A 23 16.72 3.09 -7.80
C GLU A 23 15.68 1.98 -8.02
N ARG A 24 16.07 0.91 -8.73
CA ARG A 24 15.23 -0.28 -8.92
C ARG A 24 14.89 -0.97 -7.61
N THR A 25 15.84 -1.02 -6.67
CA THR A 25 15.67 -1.62 -5.35
C THR A 25 14.73 -0.78 -4.50
N VAL A 26 14.94 0.54 -4.46
CA VAL A 26 14.07 1.50 -3.75
C VAL A 26 12.63 1.41 -4.26
N TRP A 27 12.42 1.42 -5.58
CA TRP A 27 11.09 1.28 -6.17
C TRP A 27 10.45 -0.08 -5.90
N THR A 28 11.22 -1.16 -5.89
CA THR A 28 10.70 -2.49 -5.55
C THR A 28 10.24 -2.54 -4.09
N VAL A 29 11.06 -2.03 -3.16
CA VAL A 29 10.72 -1.96 -1.74
C VAL A 29 9.51 -1.05 -1.51
N ALA A 30 9.48 0.13 -2.14
CA ALA A 30 8.36 1.04 -2.06
C ALA A 30 7.05 0.41 -2.59
N ALA A 31 7.09 -0.31 -3.72
CA ALA A 31 5.91 -0.96 -4.29
C ALA A 31 5.32 -2.04 -3.37
N VAL A 32 6.15 -2.71 -2.55
CA VAL A 32 5.71 -3.73 -1.59
C VAL A 32 5.21 -3.09 -0.29
N LEU A 33 5.90 -2.06 0.21
CA LEU A 33 5.56 -1.38 1.47
C LEU A 33 4.38 -0.43 1.34
N PHE A 34 4.19 0.20 0.18
CA PHE A 34 3.12 1.16 -0.06
C PHE A 34 1.72 0.60 0.26
N PRO A 35 1.31 -0.58 -0.23
CA PRO A 35 -0.03 -1.09 0.08
C PRO A 35 -0.18 -1.57 1.53
N LEU A 36 0.92 -1.95 2.21
CA LEU A 36 0.90 -2.20 3.66
C LEU A 36 0.67 -0.90 4.44
N GLY A 37 1.38 0.16 4.07
CA GLY A 37 1.21 1.49 4.66
C GLY A 37 -0.17 2.07 4.38
N ALA A 38 -0.65 1.96 3.14
CA ALA A 38 -1.99 2.38 2.75
C ALA A 38 -3.07 1.61 3.52
N GLY A 39 -2.91 0.30 3.69
CA GLY A 39 -3.82 -0.52 4.51
C GLY A 39 -3.80 -0.12 5.98
N ALA A 40 -2.62 0.14 6.55
CA ALA A 40 -2.48 0.59 7.94
C ALA A 40 -3.11 1.98 8.15
N VAL A 41 -2.86 2.93 7.25
CA VAL A 41 -3.50 4.26 7.28
C VAL A 41 -5.01 4.12 7.16
N TRP A 42 -5.50 3.24 6.29
CA TRP A 42 -6.93 3.02 6.14
C TRP A 42 -7.57 2.34 7.36
N LEU A 43 -6.84 1.48 8.08
CA LEU A 43 -7.32 0.87 9.33
C LEU A 43 -7.32 1.85 10.52
N LEU A 44 -6.34 2.75 10.58
CA LEU A 44 -6.14 3.65 11.72
C LEU A 44 -6.85 5.01 11.55
N LEU A 45 -6.87 5.53 10.31
CA LEU A 45 -7.40 6.84 9.94
C LEU A 45 -8.52 6.77 8.89
N GLY A 46 -8.73 5.60 8.28
CA GLY A 46 -9.81 5.44 7.32
C GLY A 46 -11.16 5.43 8.03
N PRO A 47 -12.24 5.79 7.32
CA PRO A 47 -13.59 5.69 7.85
C PRO A 47 -13.83 4.22 8.22
N HIS A 48 -14.05 3.95 9.52
CA HIS A 48 -14.26 2.59 9.99
C HIS A 48 -15.34 1.90 9.14
N PRO A 49 -15.05 0.78 8.47
CA PRO A 49 -15.98 0.10 7.56
C PRO A 49 -17.24 -0.43 8.27
N LEU A 50 -17.27 -0.40 9.60
CA LEU A 50 -18.35 -0.92 10.43
C LEU A 50 -19.31 0.15 10.96
N GLY A 51 -19.10 1.44 10.68
CA GLY A 51 -20.00 2.46 11.22
C GLY A 51 -20.20 2.37 12.74
N LEU A 52 -19.24 1.76 13.46
CA LEU A 52 -19.13 1.87 14.90
C LEU A 52 -18.69 3.30 15.17
N ARG A 53 -19.65 4.22 15.09
CA ARG A 53 -19.66 5.33 15.99
C ARG A 53 -19.48 4.67 17.35
N ILE A 54 -18.38 4.97 18.02
CA ILE A 54 -18.40 5.00 19.47
C ILE A 54 -19.38 6.14 19.78
N ASP A 55 -20.68 5.92 19.55
CA ASP A 55 -21.73 6.69 20.18
C ASP A 55 -21.56 6.26 21.65
N HIS A 56 -20.67 6.97 22.33
CA HIS A 56 -20.69 7.03 23.77
C HIS A 56 -21.94 7.87 24.13
N GLU A 57 -23.11 7.31 23.82
CA GLU A 57 -24.26 7.44 24.69
C GLU A 57 -23.95 6.58 25.90
N GLN A 58 -23.19 7.14 26.84
CA GLN A 58 -23.39 6.79 28.23
C GLN A 58 -23.65 8.09 28.97
N ASP A 59 -24.89 8.16 29.45
CA ASP A 59 -25.52 9.16 30.29
C ASP A 59 -24.63 9.72 31.42
#